data_AF-A0AAW9L781-F1
#
_entry.id   AF-A0AAW9L781-F1
#
_cell.length_a   1.000
_cell.length_b   1.000
_cell.length_c   1.000
_cell.angle_alpha   90.00
_cell.angle_beta   90.00
_cell.angle_gamma   90.00
#
_symmetry.space_group_name_H-M   'P 1'
#
loop_
_entity.id
_entity.type
_entity.pdbx_description
1 polymer ?
#
loop_
_entity_poly.entity_id
_entity_poly.type
_entity_poly.pdbx_seq_one_letter_code
_entity_poly.pdbx_strand_id
1 'polypeptide(L)' 'MPINKLRTLDGTSFGVTVPKDDLRLEGFIEGEGDDTELVEDEVQMHIQRVGDGKWEMTALGDE' A
#
# COMPACT_ATOMS: atom_id res chain seq x y z
N MET A 1 -0.95 15.78 2.29
CA MET A 1 -1.27 14.43 2.76
C MET A 1 -2.42 13.90 1.93
N PRO A 2 -2.24 12.84 1.13
CA PRO A 2 -3.34 12.22 0.40
C PRO A 2 -4.39 11.69 1.39
N ILE A 3 -5.66 12.00 1.16
CA ILE A 3 -6.77 11.41 1.91
C ILE A 3 -7.07 10.06 1.26
N ASN A 4 -6.52 9.01 1.84
CA ASN A 4 -6.73 7.65 1.37
C ASN A 4 -8.10 7.13 1.83
N LYS A 5 -8.86 6.50 0.93
CA LYS A 5 -10.19 5.95 1.27
C LYS A 5 -10.03 4.56 1.87
N LEU A 6 -10.66 4.34 3.03
CA LEU A 6 -10.90 3.01 3.58
C LEU A 6 -12.12 2.39 2.88
N ARG A 7 -12.02 1.13 2.48
CA ARG A 7 -13.09 0.37 1.82
C ARG A 7 -13.20 -1.03 2.41
N THR A 8 -14.40 -1.60 2.44
CA THR A 8 -14.58 -3.02 2.76
C THR A 8 -13.99 -3.85 1.62
N LEU A 9 -13.14 -4.83 1.94
CA LEU A 9 -12.63 -5.80 0.97
C LEU A 9 -13.46 -7.09 1.03
N ASP A 10 -13.68 -7.59 2.24
CA ASP A 10 -14.48 -8.79 2.51
C ASP A 10 -15.22 -8.68 3.86
N GLY A 11 -15.88 -9.77 4.29
CA GLY A 11 -16.68 -9.80 5.52
C GLY A 11 -15.88 -9.62 6.82
N THR A 12 -14.56 -9.65 6.74
CA THR A 12 -13.65 -9.55 7.89
C THR A 12 -12.55 -8.50 7.74
N SER A 13 -12.39 -7.89 6.55
CA SER A 13 -11.27 -7.00 6.29
C SER A 13 -11.67 -5.68 5.60
N PHE A 14 -10.90 -4.64 5.90
CA PHE A 14 -10.95 -3.34 5.25
C PHE A 14 -9.60 -3.05 4.61
N GLY A 15 -9.61 -2.44 3.43
CA GLY A 15 -8.43 -2.03 2.68
C GLY A 15 -8.33 -0.52 2.59
N VAL A 16 -7.09 -0.03 2.58
CA VAL A 16 -6.77 1.35 2.25
C VAL A 16 -6.36 1.44 0.79
N THR A 17 -6.74 2.52 0.12
CA THR A 17 -6.22 2.80 -1.23
C THR A 17 -4.98 3.68 -1.16
N VAL A 18 -3.92 3.24 -1.81
CA VAL A 18 -2.70 4.02 -2.00
C VAL A 18 -2.64 4.48 -3.45
N PRO A 19 -2.35 5.76 -3.74
CA PRO A 19 -2.17 6.24 -5.11
C PRO A 19 -1.04 5.48 -5.81
N LYS A 20 -1.23 5.13 -7.10
CA LYS A 20 -0.20 4.46 -7.90
C LYS A 20 1.12 5.25 -7.94
N ASP A 21 1.06 6.57 -8.04
CA ASP A 21 2.26 7.41 -8.06
C ASP A 21 3.09 7.29 -6.78
N ASP A 22 2.45 7.14 -5.62
CA ASP A 22 3.14 6.99 -4.32
C ASP A 22 3.87 5.63 -4.27
N LEU A 23 3.19 4.56 -4.68
CA LEU A 23 3.77 3.23 -4.77
C LEU A 23 4.90 3.15 -5.81
N ARG A 24 4.80 3.89 -6.91
CA ARG A 24 5.84 3.96 -7.95
C ARG A 24 7.08 4.70 -7.44
N LEU A 25 6.90 5.80 -6.70
CA LEU A 25 8.00 6.55 -6.08
C LEU A 25 8.80 5.69 -5.10
N GLU A 26 8.11 4.81 -4.37
CA GLU A 26 8.72 3.87 -3.43
C GLU A 26 9.26 2.60 -4.12
N GLY A 27 9.05 2.44 -5.43
CA GLY A 27 9.57 1.31 -6.21
C GLY A 27 8.79 0.00 -6.06
N PHE A 28 7.56 0.02 -5.52
CA PHE A 28 6.73 -1.20 -5.40
C PHE A 28 6.04 -1.60 -6.69
N ILE A 29 5.82 -0.63 -7.59
CA ILE A 29 5.18 -0.86 -8.88
C ILE A 29 6.01 -0.21 -10.00
N GLU A 30 6.04 -0.86 -11.15
CA GLU A 30 6.66 -0.39 -12.38
C GLU A 30 5.63 -0.22 -13.51
N GLY A 31 6.03 0.47 -14.58
CA GLY A 31 5.12 0.80 -15.69
C GLY A 31 4.29 2.07 -15.47
N GLU A 32 3.60 2.54 -16.51
CA GLU A 32 2.81 3.78 -16.53
C GLU A 32 1.35 3.54 -16.93
N GLY A 33 0.44 4.39 -16.47
CA GLY A 33 -0.98 4.34 -16.87
C GLY A 33 -1.72 3.08 -16.39
N ASP A 34 -2.31 2.36 -17.34
CA ASP A 34 -3.02 1.10 -17.11
C ASP A 34 -2.07 -0.10 -17.07
N ASP A 35 -0.91 -0.02 -17.72
CA ASP A 35 0.15 -1.04 -17.77
C ASP A 35 1.07 -0.99 -16.54
N THR A 36 0.47 -0.81 -15.36
CA THR A 36 1.22 -0.75 -14.09
C THR A 36 1.19 -2.11 -13.39
N GLU A 37 2.36 -2.66 -13.11
CA GLU A 37 2.55 -3.97 -12.51
C GLU A 37 3.33 -3.85 -11.19
N LEU A 38 3.16 -4.80 -10.27
CA LEU A 38 4.03 -4.87 -9.10
C LEU A 38 5.43 -5.33 -9.55
N VAL A 39 6.46 -4.72 -8.97
CA VAL A 39 7.86 -5.15 -9.22
C VAL A 39 8.09 -6.56 -8.66
N GLU A 40 7.38 -6.92 -7.59
CA GLU A 40 7.40 -8.24 -6.96
C GLU A 40 5.99 -8.85 -7.00
N ASP A 41 5.88 -10.19 -7.12
CA ASP A 41 4.58 -10.88 -7.18
C ASP A 41 3.76 -10.67 -5.89
N GLU A 42 4.45 -10.48 -4.75
CA GLU A 42 3.87 -10.13 -3.45
C GLU A 42 4.78 -9.13 -2.73
N VAL A 43 4.20 -8.06 -2.17
CA VAL A 43 4.90 -7.14 -1.25
C VAL A 43 4.30 -7.28 0.14
N GLN A 44 5.09 -7.76 1.09
CA GLN A 44 4.65 -7.89 2.48
C GLN A 44 4.79 -6.55 3.20
N MET A 45 3.68 -6.08 3.80
CA MET A 45 3.63 -4.79 4.47
C MET A 45 3.44 -5.01 5.97
N HIS A 46 4.38 -4.52 6.77
CA HIS A 46 4.21 -4.43 8.21
C HIS A 46 3.41 -3.17 8.55
N ILE A 47 2.21 -3.35 9.11
CA ILE A 47 1.29 -2.26 9.45
C ILE A 47 1.10 -2.25 10.97
N GLN A 48 1.57 -1.18 11.63
CA GLN A 48 1.46 -1.02 13.08
C GLN A 48 0.68 0.24 13.47
N ARG A 49 -0.16 0.12 14.51
CA ARG A 49 -0.86 1.27 15.09
C ARG A 49 0.06 2.00 16.06
N VAL A 50 0.38 3.25 15.76
CA VAL A 50 1.27 4.10 16.57
C VAL A 50 0.54 5.06 17.51
N GLY A 51 -0.80 5.07 17.50
CA GLY A 51 -1.66 5.83 18.43
C GLY A 51 -2.46 6.95 17.76
N ASP A 52 -3.50 7.46 18.43
CA ASP A 52 -4.34 8.59 17.95
C ASP A 52 -4.87 8.46 16.51
N GLY A 53 -5.30 7.24 16.13
CA GLY A 53 -5.76 6.95 14.77
C GLY A 53 -4.65 6.93 13.71
N LYS A 54 -3.39 7.02 14.11
CA LYS A 54 -2.20 6.97 13.25
C LYS A 54 -1.68 5.54 13.17
N TRP A 55 -1.22 5.23 11.98
CA TRP A 55 -0.63 3.96 11.60
C TRP A 55 0.67 4.23 10.86
N GLU A 56 1.64 3.37 11.08
CA GLU A 56 2.89 3.34 10.35
C GLU A 56 2.91 2.07 9.51
N MET A 57 3.39 2.21 8.27
CA MET A 57 3.44 1.14 7.29
C MET A 57 4.88 1.05 6.80
N THR A 58 5.45 -0.14 6.84
CA THR A 58 6.81 -0.41 6.38
C THR A 58 6.76 -1.62 5.46
N ALA A 59 7.27 -1.50 4.24
CA ALA A 59 7.45 -2.67 3.40
C ALA A 59 8.58 -3.53 3.95
N LEU A 60 8.34 -4.85 3.96
CA LEU A 60 9.34 -5.84 4.26
C LEU A 60 9.90 -6.30 2.91
N GLY A 61 11.10 -5.83 2.57
CA GLY A 61 11.84 -6.44 1.46
C GLY A 61 12.39 -7.79 1.91
N ASP A 62 12.36 -8.78 1.03
CA ASP A 62 13.09 -10.03 1.24
C ASP A 62 14.60 -9.69 1.24
N GLU A 63 15.29 -9.92 2.36
CA GLU A 63 16.74 -9.68 2.52
C GLU A 63 17.60 -10.56 1.61
#